data_AF-A0A934I1H6-F1
#
_entry.id   AF-A0A934I1H6-F1
#
_cell.length_a   1.000
_cell.length_b   1.000
_cell.length_c   1.000
_cell.angle_alpha   90.00
_cell.angle_beta   90.00
_cell.angle_gamma   90.00
#
_symmetry.space_group_name_H-M   'P 1'
#
loop_
_entity.id
_entity.type
_entity.pdbx_description
1 polymer ?
#
loop_
_entity_poly.entity_id
_entity_poly.type
_entity_poly.pdbx_seq_one_letter_code
_entity_poly.pdbx_strand_id
1 'polypeptide(L)'
;MSKKDKSLSNVTLSRSKSAEIDSSIRTIKKVVIFFLVIFTAVAIYSIKQSKEKKDDKNLVGYTLKDEKLVDSCNLISVEGFYLGKGALKGEVHYIFQAEKNGEKSNNVDVPEKEIEIVYVSSNNSTEKPGTVKAYTRTYTKEDKNKVLKTQSRYFYKAYIPQGTIKDCGELTTDSENNDE
;
A
#
# COMPACT_ATOMS: atom_id res chain seq x y z
N MET A 1 69.15 -8.43 -36.44
CA MET A 1 69.55 -6.99 -36.39
C MET A 1 69.00 -6.32 -37.65
N SER A 2 68.33 -5.16 -37.52
CA SER A 2 67.70 -4.34 -38.58
C SER A 2 66.47 -4.95 -39.28
N LYS A 3 65.38 -4.25 -39.65
CA LYS A 3 64.86 -2.87 -39.45
C LYS A 3 63.43 -2.87 -40.05
N LYS A 4 62.49 -2.13 -39.42
CA LYS A 4 61.38 -1.26 -39.93
C LYS A 4 61.15 -1.20 -41.46
N ASP A 5 59.97 -0.95 -42.07
CA ASP A 5 58.64 -0.44 -41.67
C ASP A 5 57.71 -0.39 -42.93
N LYS A 6 56.39 -0.20 -42.71
CA LYS A 6 55.32 0.33 -43.63
C LYS A 6 54.73 -0.65 -44.69
N SER A 7 53.43 -0.69 -45.00
CA SER A 7 52.42 0.39 -45.09
C SER A 7 50.98 -0.15 -45.37
N LEU A 8 49.95 0.60 -44.92
CA LEU A 8 48.60 0.85 -45.53
C LEU A 8 47.57 -0.31 -45.63
N SER A 9 46.50 -0.32 -44.81
CA SER A 9 45.17 0.31 -45.01
C SER A 9 44.21 -0.45 -45.93
N ASN A 10 43.09 -1.00 -45.41
CA ASN A 10 41.74 -0.45 -45.61
C ASN A 10 40.62 -1.37 -45.15
N VAL A 11 39.60 -0.69 -44.63
CA VAL A 11 38.28 -1.09 -44.18
C VAL A 11 37.50 -1.90 -45.21
N THR A 12 36.72 -2.88 -44.77
CA THR A 12 35.37 -3.10 -45.35
C THR A 12 34.39 -3.59 -44.29
N LEU A 13 33.71 -2.62 -43.71
CA LEU A 13 32.52 -2.72 -42.88
C LEU A 13 31.33 -2.92 -43.83
N SER A 14 30.65 -4.07 -43.83
CA SER A 14 29.33 -4.25 -44.49
C SER A 14 28.70 -5.62 -44.22
N ARG A 15 28.18 -5.86 -43.01
CA ARG A 15 27.06 -6.79 -42.76
C ARG A 15 26.69 -6.81 -41.27
N SER A 16 25.74 -5.98 -40.84
CA SER A 16 25.01 -6.27 -39.59
C SER A 16 23.63 -5.62 -39.46
N LYS A 17 23.27 -4.59 -40.24
CA LYS A 17 22.03 -3.83 -39.98
C LYS A 17 20.70 -4.49 -40.39
N SER A 18 20.68 -5.62 -41.10
CA SER A 18 19.42 -6.15 -41.64
C SER A 18 18.72 -7.20 -40.78
N ALA A 19 19.38 -7.79 -39.78
CA ALA A 19 18.79 -8.84 -38.95
C ALA A 19 18.16 -8.33 -37.64
N GLU A 20 18.44 -7.09 -37.25
CA GLU A 20 18.04 -6.52 -35.96
C GLU A 20 16.65 -5.85 -35.99
N ILE A 21 16.15 -5.53 -37.20
CA ILE A 21 14.90 -4.79 -37.39
C ILE A 21 13.67 -5.71 -37.31
N ASP A 22 13.78 -6.96 -37.77
CA ASP A 22 12.64 -7.88 -37.88
C ASP A 22 12.23 -8.52 -36.53
N SER A 23 13.20 -8.78 -35.64
CA SER A 23 12.95 -9.25 -34.26
C SER A 23 12.33 -8.16 -33.36
N SER A 24 12.69 -6.91 -33.61
CA SER A 24 12.20 -5.75 -32.85
C SER A 24 10.70 -5.52 -33.08
N ILE A 25 10.22 -5.61 -34.33
CA ILE A 25 8.82 -5.38 -34.69
C ILE A 25 7.88 -6.45 -34.09
N ARG A 26 8.32 -7.71 -34.03
CA ARG A 26 7.53 -8.82 -33.45
C ARG A 26 7.43 -8.73 -31.93
N THR A 27 8.44 -8.16 -31.28
CA THR A 27 8.48 -7.93 -29.83
C THR A 27 7.59 -6.73 -29.45
N ILE A 28 7.64 -5.65 -30.22
CA ILE A 28 6.81 -4.45 -30.03
C ILE A 28 5.32 -4.78 -30.14
N LYS A 29 4.90 -5.60 -31.12
CA LYS A 29 3.49 -6.02 -31.26
C LYS A 29 2.95 -6.81 -30.06
N LYS A 30 3.77 -7.64 -29.40
CA LYS A 30 3.37 -8.39 -28.20
C LYS A 30 3.22 -7.50 -26.97
N VAL A 31 4.10 -6.51 -26.84
CA VAL A 31 4.08 -5.54 -25.74
C VAL A 31 2.84 -4.65 -25.82
N VAL A 32 2.49 -4.15 -27.01
CA VAL A 32 1.32 -3.28 -27.20
C VAL A 32 -0.01 -4.00 -26.88
N ILE A 33 -0.15 -5.29 -27.26
CA ILE A 33 -1.34 -6.08 -26.93
C ILE A 33 -1.46 -6.33 -25.43
N PHE A 34 -0.34 -6.57 -24.73
CA PHE A 34 -0.32 -6.77 -23.28
C PHE A 34 -0.76 -5.51 -22.52
N PHE A 35 -0.29 -4.32 -22.94
CA PHE A 35 -0.75 -3.06 -22.36
C PHE A 35 -2.25 -2.81 -22.59
N LEU A 36 -2.78 -3.12 -23.77
CA LEU A 36 -4.21 -2.95 -24.10
C LEU A 36 -5.14 -3.82 -23.23
N VAL A 37 -4.72 -5.03 -22.87
CA VAL A 37 -5.47 -5.93 -21.95
C VAL A 37 -5.44 -5.41 -20.51
N ILE A 38 -4.34 -4.81 -20.07
CA ILE A 38 -4.23 -4.22 -18.72
C ILE A 38 -5.13 -2.99 -18.61
N PHE A 39 -5.11 -2.10 -19.60
CA PHE A 39 -5.94 -0.88 -19.58
C PHE A 39 -7.46 -1.17 -19.59
N THR A 40 -7.89 -2.22 -20.32
CA THR A 40 -9.29 -2.64 -20.32
C THR A 40 -9.72 -3.31 -19.01
N ALA A 41 -8.84 -4.06 -18.35
CA ALA A 41 -9.09 -4.60 -17.01
C ALA A 41 -9.21 -3.50 -15.94
N VAL A 42 -8.39 -2.44 -16.01
CA VAL A 42 -8.45 -1.28 -15.10
C VAL A 42 -9.70 -0.45 -15.32
N ALA A 43 -10.13 -0.24 -16.58
CA ALA A 43 -11.35 0.52 -16.89
C ALA A 43 -12.63 -0.16 -16.35
N ILE A 44 -12.71 -1.49 -16.42
CA ILE A 44 -13.83 -2.25 -15.85
C ILE A 44 -13.81 -2.23 -14.32
N TYR A 45 -12.61 -2.18 -13.70
CA TYR A 45 -12.45 -2.05 -12.25
C TYR A 45 -12.86 -0.66 -11.74
N SER A 46 -12.61 0.39 -12.52
CA SER A 46 -12.96 1.78 -12.16
C SER A 46 -14.47 2.06 -12.26
N ILE A 47 -15.18 1.48 -13.23
CA ILE A 47 -16.63 1.70 -13.37
C ILE A 47 -17.42 1.03 -12.22
N LYS A 48 -16.89 -0.05 -11.63
CA LYS A 48 -17.48 -0.69 -10.44
C LYS A 48 -17.36 0.14 -9.15
N GLN A 49 -16.49 1.16 -9.10
CA GLN A 49 -16.36 1.99 -7.88
C GLN A 49 -17.46 3.04 -7.70
N SER A 50 -18.28 3.30 -8.74
CA SER A 50 -19.31 4.34 -8.70
C SER A 50 -20.62 3.91 -8.05
N LYS A 51 -20.81 2.61 -7.76
CA LYS A 51 -21.99 2.15 -7.03
C LYS A 51 -21.50 1.40 -5.81
N GLU A 52 -21.87 1.96 -4.66
CA GLU A 52 -21.78 1.36 -3.34
C GLU A 52 -20.48 1.58 -2.55
N LYS A 53 -20.23 2.83 -2.15
CA LYS A 53 -19.27 3.15 -1.08
C LYS A 53 -19.97 3.90 0.06
N LYS A 54 -20.72 3.17 0.88
CA LYS A 54 -21.18 3.71 2.18
C LYS A 54 -21.21 2.74 3.34
N ASP A 55 -20.98 1.46 3.12
CA ASP A 55 -20.71 0.47 4.16
C ASP A 55 -19.65 -0.48 3.62
N ASP A 56 -18.76 -0.97 4.47
CA ASP A 56 -17.88 -2.10 4.12
C ASP A 56 -18.76 -3.33 3.86
N LYS A 57 -19.28 -3.43 2.64
CA LYS A 57 -20.24 -4.48 2.23
C LYS A 57 -19.74 -5.89 2.46
N ASN A 58 -18.44 -6.04 2.70
CA ASN A 58 -17.82 -7.33 2.93
C ASN A 58 -17.98 -7.82 4.39
N LEU A 59 -18.37 -6.96 5.35
CA LEU A 59 -18.66 -7.34 6.75
C LEU A 59 -20.12 -7.11 7.18
N VAL A 60 -21.01 -6.63 6.31
CA VAL A 60 -22.42 -6.42 6.67
C VAL A 60 -23.07 -7.73 7.15
N GLY A 61 -23.50 -7.74 8.42
CA GLY A 61 -24.10 -8.89 9.09
C GLY A 61 -23.10 -9.94 9.59
N TYR A 62 -21.80 -9.62 9.63
CA TYR A 62 -20.81 -10.42 10.35
C TYR A 62 -20.68 -9.93 11.80
N THR A 63 -20.45 -10.87 12.72
CA THR A 63 -20.21 -10.59 14.14
C THR A 63 -18.75 -10.90 14.49
N LEU A 64 -18.11 -10.04 15.28
CA LEU A 64 -16.78 -10.31 15.82
C LEU A 64 -16.85 -11.50 16.78
N LYS A 65 -16.07 -12.55 16.50
CA LYS A 65 -16.02 -13.78 17.30
C LYS A 65 -14.77 -13.85 18.16
N ASP A 66 -13.65 -13.42 17.60
CA ASP A 66 -12.33 -13.51 18.25
C ASP A 66 -11.44 -12.32 17.86
N GLU A 67 -10.61 -11.89 18.80
CA GLU A 67 -9.61 -10.85 18.61
C GLU A 67 -8.30 -11.34 19.22
N LYS A 68 -7.27 -11.51 18.39
CA LYS A 68 -5.95 -11.98 18.81
C LYS A 68 -4.90 -10.92 18.58
N LEU A 69 -4.16 -10.56 19.63
CA LEU A 69 -2.98 -9.69 19.53
C LEU A 69 -1.93 -10.35 18.63
N VAL A 70 -1.51 -9.63 17.60
CA VAL A 70 -0.45 -10.02 16.67
C VAL A 70 0.86 -9.38 17.09
N ASP A 71 0.83 -8.06 17.32
CA ASP A 71 2.03 -7.33 17.70
C ASP A 71 1.72 -6.04 18.48
N SER A 72 2.74 -5.49 19.12
CA SER A 72 2.74 -4.21 19.83
C SER A 72 4.03 -3.44 19.52
N CYS A 73 3.88 -2.18 19.10
CA CYS A 73 4.98 -1.30 18.73
C CYS A 73 4.82 0.08 19.38
N ASN A 74 5.91 0.84 19.51
CA ASN A 74 5.82 2.25 19.90
C ASN A 74 5.43 3.08 18.68
N LEU A 75 4.54 4.05 18.84
CA LEU A 75 4.27 5.06 17.82
C LEU A 75 5.39 6.11 17.84
N ILE A 76 5.82 6.54 16.66
CA ILE A 76 6.79 7.62 16.52
C ILE A 76 6.06 8.95 16.62
N SER A 77 6.52 9.83 17.51
CA SER A 77 6.02 11.20 17.57
C SER A 77 6.74 12.06 16.53
N VAL A 78 5.99 12.68 15.63
CA VAL A 78 6.47 13.66 14.66
C VAL A 78 5.84 15.01 15.01
N GLU A 79 6.67 15.99 15.35
CA GLU A 79 6.21 17.34 15.75
C GLU A 79 5.21 17.33 16.93
N GLY A 80 5.29 16.34 17.82
CA GLY A 80 4.37 16.20 18.96
C GLY A 80 3.08 15.42 18.65
N PHE A 81 2.89 14.98 17.41
CA PHE A 81 1.73 14.18 16.99
C PHE A 81 2.12 12.72 16.75
N TYR A 82 1.23 11.79 17.09
CA TYR A 82 1.44 10.35 16.86
C TYR A 82 0.74 9.84 15.60
N LEU A 83 -0.37 10.48 15.22
CA LEU A 83 -1.17 10.10 14.06
C LEU A 83 -1.43 11.35 13.20
N GLY A 84 -1.36 11.19 11.89
CA GLY A 84 -2.01 12.09 10.94
C GLY A 84 -3.41 11.56 10.61
N LYS A 85 -4.40 12.44 10.51
CA LYS A 85 -5.76 12.12 10.06
C LYS A 85 -6.01 12.87 8.76
N GLY A 86 -6.42 12.17 7.71
CA GLY A 86 -6.76 12.80 6.43
C GLY A 86 -7.87 12.05 5.71
N ALA A 87 -8.29 12.59 4.57
CA ALA A 87 -9.25 11.96 3.68
C ALA A 87 -8.54 11.46 2.43
N LEU A 88 -8.73 10.19 2.07
CA LEU A 88 -8.25 9.63 0.81
C LEU A 88 -9.45 9.14 0.01
N LYS A 89 -9.71 9.78 -1.14
CA LYS A 89 -10.86 9.44 -2.01
C LYS A 89 -12.21 9.47 -1.26
N GLY A 90 -12.35 10.39 -0.30
CA GLY A 90 -13.54 10.58 0.53
C GLY A 90 -13.70 9.60 1.69
N GLU A 91 -12.75 8.69 1.94
CA GLU A 91 -12.69 7.85 3.14
C GLU A 91 -11.69 8.45 4.14
N VAL A 92 -12.01 8.41 5.44
CA VAL A 92 -11.11 8.90 6.49
C VAL A 92 -10.02 7.86 6.74
N HIS A 93 -8.78 8.32 6.79
CA HIS A 93 -7.59 7.52 6.98
C HIS A 93 -6.74 8.09 8.12
N TYR A 94 -6.04 7.20 8.81
CA TYR A 94 -5.01 7.53 9.80
C TYR A 94 -3.66 7.04 9.29
N ILE A 95 -2.67 7.93 9.36
CA ILE A 95 -1.29 7.64 8.95
C ILE A 95 -0.39 7.71 10.17
N PHE A 96 0.49 6.73 10.34
CA PHE A 96 1.47 6.72 11.41
C PHE A 96 2.76 5.98 11.07
N GLN A 97 3.80 6.21 11.85
CA GLN A 97 5.00 5.38 11.85
C GLN A 97 5.14 4.70 13.21
N ALA A 98 5.66 3.48 13.19
CA ALA A 98 5.91 2.71 14.40
C ALA A 98 7.39 2.34 14.50
N GLU A 99 7.87 2.18 15.73
CA GLU A 99 9.23 1.75 16.04
C GLU A 99 9.20 0.53 16.96
N LYS A 100 10.00 -0.46 16.63
CA LYS A 100 10.23 -1.64 17.46
C LYS A 100 11.68 -2.06 17.36
N ASN A 101 12.33 -2.31 18.49
CA ASN A 101 13.73 -2.72 18.56
C ASN A 101 14.70 -1.77 17.83
N GLY A 102 14.40 -0.46 17.80
CA GLY A 102 15.22 0.55 17.12
C GLY A 102 14.99 0.66 15.61
N GLU A 103 14.13 -0.18 15.03
CA GLU A 103 13.76 -0.13 13.61
C GLU A 103 12.43 0.60 13.43
N LYS A 104 12.43 1.58 12.53
CA LYS A 104 11.25 2.39 12.19
C LYS A 104 10.56 1.82 10.96
N SER A 105 9.24 1.74 11.00
CA SER A 105 8.44 1.39 9.84
C SER A 105 8.38 2.55 8.85
N ASN A 106 8.00 2.23 7.60
CA ASN A 106 7.44 3.22 6.69
C ASN A 106 6.13 3.80 7.26
N ASN A 107 5.59 4.82 6.60
CA ASN A 107 4.24 5.32 6.87
C ASN A 107 3.22 4.18 6.66
N VAL A 108 2.47 3.88 7.71
CA VAL A 108 1.35 2.96 7.70
C VAL A 108 0.09 3.78 7.50
N ASP A 109 -0.62 3.54 6.40
CA ASP A 109 -1.91 4.14 6.08
C ASP A 109 -3.03 3.14 6.41
N VAL A 110 -3.99 3.56 7.23
CA VAL A 110 -5.07 2.71 7.74
C VAL A 110 -6.41 3.44 7.66
N PRO A 111 -7.43 2.86 7.00
CA PRO A 111 -8.78 3.42 7.03
C PRO A 111 -9.35 3.50 8.45
N GLU A 112 -10.19 4.49 8.75
CA GLU A 112 -10.80 4.71 10.07
C GLU A 112 -11.52 3.46 10.62
N LYS A 113 -12.13 2.65 9.76
CA LYS A 113 -12.80 1.41 10.15
C LYS A 113 -11.86 0.29 10.63
N GLU A 114 -10.56 0.39 10.35
CA GLU A 114 -9.54 -0.61 10.66
C GLU A 114 -8.63 -0.18 11.83
N ILE A 115 -8.93 0.95 12.46
CA ILE A 115 -8.18 1.47 13.61
C ILE A 115 -9.12 2.03 14.69
N GLU A 116 -8.85 1.71 15.95
CA GLU A 116 -9.49 2.31 17.12
C GLU A 116 -8.50 3.23 17.82
N ILE A 117 -8.94 4.46 18.10
CA ILE A 117 -8.15 5.42 18.87
C ILE A 117 -8.60 5.34 20.33
N VAL A 118 -7.68 4.91 21.19
CA VAL A 118 -7.90 4.83 22.63
C VAL A 118 -7.13 5.95 23.31
N TYR A 119 -7.84 6.94 23.82
CA TYR A 119 -7.20 8.04 24.54
C TYR A 119 -6.72 7.58 25.91
N VAL A 120 -5.40 7.69 26.14
CA VAL A 120 -4.75 7.28 27.38
C VAL A 120 -3.95 8.42 28.00
N SER A 121 -3.86 8.42 29.32
CA SER A 121 -3.05 9.37 30.08
C SER A 121 -1.93 8.63 30.78
N SER A 122 -0.75 9.25 30.90
CA SER A 122 0.43 8.66 31.55
C SER A 122 0.21 8.23 33.01
N ASN A 123 -0.87 8.70 33.65
CA ASN A 123 -1.04 8.60 35.09
C ASN A 123 -1.99 7.47 35.51
N ASN A 124 -2.87 6.98 34.63
CA ASN A 124 -3.99 6.10 35.02
C ASN A 124 -4.32 4.98 34.02
N SER A 125 -3.56 4.79 32.93
CA SER A 125 -3.83 3.72 31.96
C SER A 125 -2.92 2.51 32.14
N THR A 126 -3.50 1.31 31.98
CA THR A 126 -2.74 0.06 31.84
C THR A 126 -1.86 0.04 30.59
N GLU A 127 -2.22 0.84 29.59
CA GLU A 127 -1.52 0.95 28.32
C GLU A 127 -0.62 2.18 28.30
N LYS A 128 0.61 2.03 27.79
CA LYS A 128 1.56 3.14 27.67
C LYS A 128 1.13 4.08 26.53
N PRO A 129 1.00 5.40 26.77
CA PRO A 129 0.76 6.37 25.71
C PRO A 129 1.85 6.32 24.63
N GLY A 130 1.46 6.48 23.37
CA GLY A 130 2.37 6.35 22.22
C GLY A 130 2.62 4.88 21.85
N THR A 131 1.62 4.01 22.01
CA THR A 131 1.72 2.59 21.62
C THR A 131 0.66 2.26 20.57
N VAL A 132 0.99 1.41 19.61
CA VAL A 132 0.01 0.81 18.69
C VAL A 132 0.07 -0.71 18.80
N LYS A 133 -1.10 -1.34 18.88
CA LYS A 133 -1.25 -2.79 18.89
C LYS A 133 -1.96 -3.24 17.63
N ALA A 134 -1.41 -4.24 16.96
CA ALA A 134 -2.02 -4.88 15.81
C ALA A 134 -2.73 -6.17 16.25
N TYR A 135 -3.95 -6.36 15.77
CA TYR A 135 -4.79 -7.51 16.08
C TYR A 135 -5.22 -8.19 14.79
N THR A 136 -5.43 -9.50 14.87
CA THR A 136 -6.23 -10.23 13.90
C THR A 136 -7.62 -10.39 14.50
N ARG A 137 -8.62 -9.84 13.84
CA ARG A 137 -10.04 -10.00 14.20
C ARG A 137 -10.67 -11.05 13.30
N THR A 138 -11.34 -12.02 13.91
CA THR A 138 -12.09 -13.06 13.21
C THR A 138 -13.57 -12.78 13.33
N TYR A 139 -14.21 -12.64 12.18
CA TYR A 139 -15.62 -12.35 12.04
C TYR A 139 -16.35 -13.57 11.50
N THR A 140 -17.55 -13.83 12.02
CA THR A 140 -18.39 -14.93 11.54
C THR A 140 -19.78 -14.45 11.16
N LYS A 141 -20.34 -15.04 10.11
CA LYS A 141 -21.72 -14.84 9.68
C LYS A 141 -22.34 -16.18 9.33
N GLU A 142 -23.52 -16.45 9.87
CA GLU A 142 -24.33 -17.56 9.41
C GLU A 142 -25.12 -17.12 8.18
N ASP A 143 -25.04 -17.89 7.09
CA ASP A 143 -25.86 -17.63 5.91
C ASP A 143 -27.25 -18.28 6.01
N LYS A 144 -28.10 -18.02 5.01
CA LYS A 144 -29.48 -18.53 4.98
C LYS A 144 -29.58 -20.07 5.02
N ASN A 145 -28.49 -20.77 4.69
CA ASN A 145 -28.40 -22.22 4.67
C ASN A 145 -27.72 -22.78 5.94
N LYS A 146 -27.56 -21.96 6.99
CA LYS A 146 -26.84 -22.30 8.22
C LYS A 146 -25.36 -22.61 8.03
N VAL A 147 -24.76 -22.15 6.93
CA VAL A 147 -23.32 -22.28 6.69
C VAL A 147 -22.60 -21.12 7.35
N LEU A 148 -21.65 -21.45 8.22
CA LEU A 148 -20.82 -20.46 8.90
C LEU A 148 -19.73 -19.94 7.95
N LYS A 149 -19.78 -18.66 7.62
CA LYS A 149 -18.71 -17.96 6.90
C LYS A 149 -17.80 -17.27 7.90
N THR A 150 -16.50 -17.46 7.75
CA THR A 150 -15.48 -16.83 8.58
C THR A 150 -14.61 -15.92 7.73
N GLN A 151 -14.31 -14.72 8.23
CA GLN A 151 -13.35 -13.79 7.63
C GLN A 151 -12.41 -13.27 8.71
N SER A 152 -11.12 -13.22 8.42
CA SER A 152 -10.14 -12.60 9.31
C SER A 152 -9.61 -11.32 8.70
N ARG A 153 -9.48 -10.26 9.51
CA ARG A 153 -8.94 -8.97 9.09
C ARG A 153 -7.96 -8.43 10.12
N TYR A 154 -7.01 -7.62 9.66
CA TYR A 154 -6.16 -6.84 10.55
C TYR A 154 -6.93 -5.66 11.13
N PHE A 155 -6.62 -5.32 12.36
CA PHE A 155 -7.20 -4.20 13.08
C PHE A 155 -6.15 -3.59 14.01
N TYR A 156 -6.13 -2.27 14.14
CA TYR A 156 -5.16 -1.56 14.97
C TYR A 156 -5.85 -0.89 16.15
N LYS A 157 -5.19 -0.85 17.31
CA LYS A 157 -5.57 0.03 18.42
C LYS A 157 -4.40 0.95 18.72
N ALA A 158 -4.61 2.25 18.56
CA ALA A 158 -3.62 3.27 18.85
C ALA A 158 -3.94 3.92 20.21
N TYR A 159 -3.01 3.79 21.14
CA TYR A 159 -3.11 4.32 22.50
C TYR A 159 -2.31 5.62 22.58
N ILE A 160 -3.01 6.75 22.50
CA ILE A 160 -2.38 8.08 22.40
C ILE A 160 -3.00 9.09 23.37
N PRO A 161 -2.27 10.15 23.77
CA PRO A 161 -2.87 11.26 24.51
C PRO A 161 -3.88 12.05 23.67
N GLN A 162 -4.83 12.74 24.33
CA GLN A 162 -5.71 13.69 23.64
C GLN A 162 -4.89 14.79 22.95
N GLY A 163 -5.37 15.28 21.80
CA GLY A 163 -4.73 16.36 21.06
C GLY A 163 -3.47 15.96 20.28
N THR A 164 -3.12 14.68 20.21
CA THR A 164 -1.93 14.19 19.49
C THR A 164 -2.22 13.62 18.10
N ILE A 165 -3.37 14.00 17.52
CA ILE A 165 -3.72 13.73 16.12
C ILE A 165 -3.57 15.03 15.34
N LYS A 166 -2.78 15.00 14.26
CA LYS A 166 -2.62 16.10 13.32
C LYS A 166 -3.65 15.98 12.21
N ASP A 167 -4.34 17.05 11.87
CA ASP A 167 -5.18 17.10 10.66
C ASP A 167 -4.27 17.32 9.44
N CYS A 168 -4.36 16.42 8.47
CA CYS A 168 -3.59 16.40 7.25
C CYS A 168 -4.44 16.75 6.00
N GLY A 169 -5.75 17.00 6.14
CA GLY A 169 -6.61 17.33 5.01
C GLY A 169 -6.76 16.19 3.99
N GLU A 170 -6.79 16.53 2.70
CA GLU A 170 -6.86 15.54 1.61
C GLU A 170 -5.50 14.90 1.35
N LEU A 171 -5.49 13.58 1.26
CA LEU A 171 -4.33 12.75 1.02
C LEU A 171 -4.25 12.41 -0.47
N THR A 172 -3.05 12.49 -1.02
CA THR A 172 -2.77 12.09 -2.41
C THR A 172 -1.96 10.79 -2.43
N THR A 173 -2.31 9.89 -3.34
CA THR A 173 -1.42 8.79 -3.73
C THR A 173 -0.64 9.27 -4.93
N ASP A 174 0.64 9.58 -4.75
CA ASP A 174 1.49 10.03 -5.86
C ASP A 174 1.38 9.05 -7.02
N SER A 175 0.95 9.59 -8.16
CA SER A 175 0.88 8.88 -9.45
C SER A 175 1.71 9.69 -10.45
N GLU A 176 2.95 10.01 -10.10
CA GLU A 176 3.88 10.64 -11.03
C GLU A 176 5.01 9.67 -11.33
N ASN A 177 4.80 8.87 -12.37
CA ASN A 177 5.86 8.63 -13.36
C ASN A 177 5.35 9.22 -14.67
N ASN A 178 5.33 10.55 -14.73
CA ASN A 178 5.46 11.27 -15.99
C ASN A 178 6.96 11.30 -16.30
N ASP A 179 7.48 10.23 -16.92
CA ASP A 179 8.75 10.31 -17.62
C ASP A 179 8.43 10.46 -19.11
N GLU A 180 8.96 11.54 -19.66
CA GLU A 180 8.92 12.03 -21.04
C GLU A 180 9.24 10.98 -22.12
#